data_AF-A0A7X8JK56-F1
#
_entry.id   AF-A0A7X8JK56-F1
#
_cell.length_a   1.000
_cell.length_b   1.000
_cell.length_c   1.000
_cell.angle_alpha   90.00
_cell.angle_beta   90.00
_cell.angle_gamma   90.00
#
_symmetry.space_group_name_H-M   'P 1'
#
loop_
_entity.id
_entity.type
_entity.pdbx_description
1 polymer ?
#
loop_
_entity_poly.entity_id
_entity_poly.type
_entity_poly.pdbx_seq_one_letter_code
_entity_poly.pdbx_strand_id
1 'polypeptide(L)'
;MSKYNYSEVEQQINNVLNYHQNKLSEIERISISDVNARICESEILLKSLGYDRQLSDLKNKKERYEVELPHKVMVVPSWESLCLEAEKYVESGCKLEDLFSKDELANNELAIIQLNEEYNALHRLDKNDITICVVAGLIGAIVDILLIGIPQKTPDGLKGGTLSNYVRDWFDKKFPEEEMEKLANSKVSKVPYDAQDNRNTIVHVEGLSAYYHRLLALGHDPLLGLIIGVADILSGRMTT
;
A
#
# COMPACT_ATOMS: atom_id res chain seq x y z
N MET A 1 16.26 -21.75 10.02
CA MET A 1 16.58 -20.87 8.87
C MET A 1 15.81 -19.57 9.09
N SER A 2 16.39 -18.40 8.78
CA SER A 2 15.71 -17.09 8.94
C SER A 2 14.43 -17.06 8.09
N LYS A 3 13.35 -16.44 8.58
CA LYS A 3 12.14 -16.24 7.76
C LYS A 3 12.35 -15.12 6.73
N TYR A 4 13.32 -14.23 6.98
CA TYR A 4 13.59 -13.05 6.18
C TYR A 4 14.94 -13.14 5.46
N ASN A 5 15.00 -12.52 4.29
CA ASN A 5 16.24 -12.23 3.57
C ASN A 5 16.65 -10.79 3.89
N TYR A 6 17.92 -10.58 4.21
CA TYR A 6 18.43 -9.27 4.62
C TYR A 6 19.30 -8.68 3.51
N SER A 7 19.16 -7.37 3.28
CA SER A 7 20.16 -6.58 2.58
C SER A 7 21.42 -6.41 3.44
N GLU A 8 22.53 -5.99 2.82
CA GLU A 8 23.79 -5.75 3.53
C GLU A 8 23.63 -4.73 4.67
N VAL A 9 22.86 -3.66 4.43
CA VAL A 9 22.61 -2.62 5.44
C VAL A 9 21.77 -3.15 6.60
N GLU A 10 20.73 -3.93 6.33
CA GLU A 10 19.90 -4.53 7.38
C GLU A 10 20.70 -5.53 8.22
N GLN A 11 21.60 -6.29 7.58
CA GLN A 11 22.49 -7.20 8.28
C GLN A 11 23.44 -6.45 9.22
N GLN A 12 24.00 -5.31 8.78
CA GLN A 12 24.83 -4.45 9.61
C GLN A 12 24.04 -3.91 10.82
N ILE A 13 22.80 -3.44 10.60
CA ILE A 13 21.93 -2.96 11.68
C ILE A 13 21.68 -4.05 12.71
N ASN A 14 21.32 -5.26 12.28
CA ASN A 14 21.07 -6.38 13.19
C ASN A 14 22.30 -6.73 14.03
N ASN A 15 23.48 -6.74 13.41
CA ASN A 15 24.73 -7.02 14.12
C ASN A 15 25.03 -5.94 15.19
N VAL A 16 24.86 -4.65 14.85
CA VAL A 16 25.06 -3.53 15.79
C VAL A 16 24.07 -3.58 16.95
N LEU A 17 22.79 -3.89 16.67
CA LEU A 17 21.78 -4.03 17.73
C LEU A 17 22.10 -5.17 18.68
N ASN A 18 22.48 -6.34 18.15
CA ASN A 18 22.88 -7.49 18.97
C ASN A 18 24.11 -7.15 19.84
N TYR A 19 25.11 -6.49 19.25
CA TYR A 19 26.29 -6.04 19.97
C TYR A 19 25.92 -5.15 21.17
N HIS A 20 25.08 -4.14 20.93
CA HIS A 20 24.63 -3.23 21.99
C HIS A 20 23.76 -3.93 23.04
N GLN A 21 22.90 -4.86 22.65
CA GLN A 21 22.10 -5.65 23.58
C GLN A 21 22.98 -6.48 24.52
N ASN A 22 24.02 -7.13 23.99
CA ASN A 22 25.00 -7.86 24.79
C ASN A 22 25.76 -6.92 25.72
N LYS A 23 26.24 -5.77 25.22
CA LYS A 23 26.89 -4.74 26.05
C LYS A 23 25.98 -4.23 27.17
N LEU A 24 24.71 -4.01 26.88
CA LEU A 24 23.73 -3.57 27.89
C LEU A 24 23.48 -4.64 28.95
N SER A 25 23.53 -5.92 28.58
CA SER A 25 23.40 -7.03 29.53
C SER A 25 24.62 -7.19 30.46
N GLU A 26 25.81 -6.80 29.99
CA GLU A 26 27.05 -6.77 30.79
C GLU A 26 27.05 -5.63 31.83
N ILE A 27 26.22 -4.60 31.65
CA ILE A 27 26.15 -3.48 32.60
C ILE A 27 25.37 -3.94 33.83
N GLU A 28 26.10 -4.17 34.93
CA GLU A 28 25.50 -4.33 36.25
C GLU A 28 24.74 -3.06 36.65
N ARG A 29 23.42 -3.10 36.49
CA ARG A 29 22.55 -2.03 36.97
C ARG A 29 22.36 -2.20 38.46
N ILE A 30 22.84 -1.23 39.23
CA ILE A 30 22.58 -1.18 40.66
C ILE A 30 21.07 -1.06 40.85
N SER A 31 20.50 -2.00 41.60
CA SER A 31 19.08 -1.98 41.96
C SER A 31 18.80 -0.79 42.88
N ILE A 32 17.99 0.15 42.38
CA ILE A 32 17.59 1.34 43.15
C ILE A 32 16.83 0.92 44.43
N SER A 33 16.06 -0.18 44.38
CA SER A 33 15.39 -0.69 45.58
C SER A 33 16.37 -1.15 46.65
N ASP A 34 17.45 -1.81 46.22
CA ASP A 34 18.43 -2.39 47.15
C ASP A 34 19.28 -1.29 47.78
N VAL A 35 19.66 -0.27 47.00
CA VAL A 35 20.34 0.92 47.51
C VAL A 35 19.46 1.65 48.53
N ASN A 36 18.18 1.87 48.20
CA ASN A 36 17.24 2.51 49.11
C ASN A 36 17.03 1.69 50.41
N ALA A 37 17.00 0.36 50.31
CA ALA A 37 16.91 -0.52 51.48
C ALA A 37 18.16 -0.39 52.37
N ARG A 38 19.37 -0.40 51.80
CA ARG A 38 20.63 -0.20 52.55
C ARG A 38 20.71 1.19 53.19
N ILE A 39 20.22 2.22 52.50
CA ILE A 39 20.11 3.58 53.06
C ILE A 39 19.17 3.56 54.27
N CYS A 40 17.99 2.95 54.15
CA CYS A 40 17.04 2.85 55.28
C CYS A 40 17.64 2.10 56.48
N GLU A 41 18.32 0.99 56.27
CA GLU A 41 19.02 0.25 57.34
C GLU A 41 20.07 1.12 58.03
N SER A 42 20.86 1.86 57.25
CA SER A 42 21.87 2.78 57.76
C SER A 42 21.25 3.93 58.57
N GLU A 43 20.12 4.48 58.11
CA GLU A 43 19.37 5.49 58.85
C GLU A 43 18.86 4.94 60.18
N ILE A 44 18.30 3.72 60.21
CA ILE A 44 17.82 3.07 61.45
C ILE A 44 18.98 2.85 62.43
N LEU A 45 20.13 2.39 61.95
CA LEU A 45 21.32 2.19 62.78
C LEU A 45 21.80 3.51 63.41
N LEU A 46 21.88 4.57 62.61
CA LEU A 46 22.30 5.90 63.10
C LEU A 46 21.37 6.45 64.18
N LYS A 47 20.05 6.21 64.05
CA LYS A 47 19.09 6.54 65.11
C LYS A 47 19.35 5.76 66.39
N SER A 48 19.59 4.44 66.28
CA SER A 48 19.88 3.59 67.44
C SER A 48 21.16 4.00 68.19
N LEU A 49 22.13 4.61 67.49
CA LEU A 49 23.38 5.13 68.06
C LEU A 49 23.25 6.55 68.64
N GLY A 50 22.06 7.15 68.60
CA GLY A 50 21.78 8.47 69.17
C GLY A 50 22.04 9.65 68.24
N TYR A 51 22.24 9.41 66.94
CA TYR A 51 22.50 10.46 65.93
C TYR A 51 21.22 11.01 65.26
N ASP A 52 20.03 10.81 65.86
CA ASP A 52 18.74 11.26 65.32
C ASP A 52 18.71 12.76 64.95
N ARG A 53 19.36 13.59 65.78
CA ARG A 53 19.39 15.05 65.57
C ARG A 53 20.22 15.43 64.35
N GLN A 54 21.43 14.87 64.19
CA GLN A 54 22.26 15.13 63.01
C GLN A 54 21.63 14.59 61.72
N LEU A 55 20.92 13.46 61.78
CA LEU A 55 20.22 12.89 60.63
C LEU A 55 19.07 13.79 60.16
N SER A 56 18.32 14.35 61.12
CA SER A 56 17.23 15.30 60.86
C SER A 56 17.76 16.62 60.29
N ASP A 57 18.88 17.11 60.82
CA ASP A 57 19.56 18.31 60.33
C ASP A 57 20.09 18.10 58.90
N LEU A 58 20.65 16.92 58.59
CA LEU A 58 21.11 16.57 57.23
C LEU A 58 19.96 16.47 56.21
N LYS A 59 18.82 15.85 56.57
CA LYS A 59 17.64 15.79 55.67
C LYS A 59 17.05 17.18 55.39
N ASN A 60 17.16 18.10 56.35
CA ASN A 60 16.69 19.48 56.21
C ASN A 60 17.70 20.39 55.49
N LYS A 61 18.98 20.01 55.44
CA LYS A 61 20.02 20.74 54.72
C LYS A 61 19.88 20.49 53.21
N LYS A 62 19.30 21.44 52.49
CA LYS A 62 19.24 21.46 51.00
C LYS A 62 20.59 21.83 50.35
N GLU A 63 21.71 21.56 50.99
CA GLU A 63 23.01 21.78 50.36
C GLU A 63 23.25 20.66 49.35
N ARG A 64 23.20 21.00 48.06
CA ARG A 64 23.75 20.12 47.02
C ARG A 64 25.26 20.15 47.20
N TYR A 65 25.82 19.03 47.66
CA TYR A 65 27.25 18.83 47.51
C TYR A 65 27.53 18.74 46.01
N GLU A 66 28.16 19.77 45.45
CA GLU A 66 28.70 19.69 44.09
C GLU A 66 29.84 18.67 44.14
N VAL A 67 29.51 17.43 43.79
CA VAL A 67 30.52 16.45 43.46
C VAL A 67 31.09 16.89 42.12
N GLU A 68 32.34 17.36 42.11
CA GLU A 68 33.09 17.55 40.87
C GLU A 68 33.30 16.17 40.23
N LEU A 69 32.28 15.70 39.51
CA LEU A 69 32.41 14.55 38.66
C LEU A 69 33.25 14.99 37.45
N PRO A 70 34.31 14.24 37.08
CA PRO A 70 35.04 14.52 35.86
C PRO A 70 34.05 14.48 34.70
N HIS A 71 33.87 15.63 34.04
CA HIS A 71 32.97 15.74 32.90
C HIS A 71 33.60 14.97 31.73
N LYS A 72 33.24 13.70 31.60
CA LYS A 72 33.68 12.89 30.48
C LYS A 72 32.96 13.42 29.24
N VAL A 73 33.74 13.99 28.31
CA VAL A 73 33.23 14.43 27.01
C VAL A 73 32.67 13.20 26.30
N MET A 74 31.37 13.19 26.04
CA MET A 74 30.70 12.13 25.29
C MET A 74 30.92 12.40 23.81
N VAL A 75 31.68 11.54 23.15
CA VAL A 75 31.88 11.58 21.69
C VAL A 75 30.89 10.60 21.07
N VAL A 76 30.09 11.07 20.11
CA VAL A 76 29.18 10.21 19.35
C VAL A 76 29.99 9.50 18.26
N PRO A 77 30.03 8.15 18.24
CA PRO A 77 30.77 7.40 17.23
C PRO A 77 30.08 7.50 15.85
N SER A 78 30.86 7.37 14.78
CA SER A 78 30.32 7.26 13.42
C SER A 78 29.70 5.88 13.18
N TRP A 79 28.74 5.79 12.24
CA TRP A 79 28.08 4.54 11.87
C TRP A 79 29.09 3.45 11.43
N GLU A 80 30.04 3.82 10.57
CA GLU A 80 31.09 2.90 10.09
C GLU A 80 31.92 2.32 11.24
N SER A 81 32.22 3.13 12.25
CA SER A 81 32.97 2.68 13.44
C SER A 81 32.17 1.67 14.25
N LEU A 82 30.85 1.89 14.40
CA LEU A 82 29.96 0.98 15.11
C LEU A 82 29.81 -0.36 14.39
N CYS A 83 29.69 -0.35 13.06
CA CYS A 83 29.63 -1.59 12.28
C CYS A 83 30.92 -2.41 12.44
N LEU A 84 32.09 -1.77 12.34
CA LEU A 84 33.38 -2.43 12.52
C LEU A 84 33.57 -2.99 13.93
N GLU A 85 33.05 -2.33 14.96
CA GLU A 85 33.10 -2.80 16.34
C GLU A 85 32.17 -4.00 16.55
N ALA A 86 30.95 -3.92 16.02
CA ALA A 86 29.96 -4.98 16.08
C ALA A 86 30.42 -6.25 15.36
N GLU A 87 30.98 -6.14 14.14
CA GLU A 87 31.50 -7.27 13.36
C GLU A 87 32.71 -7.94 14.01
N LYS A 88 33.48 -7.22 14.84
CA LYS A 88 34.59 -7.82 15.61
C LYS A 88 34.11 -8.64 16.80
N TYR A 89 32.98 -8.28 17.39
CA TYR A 89 32.48 -8.88 18.64
C TYR A 89 31.39 -9.93 18.39
N VAL A 90 30.59 -9.75 17.35
CA VAL A 90 29.48 -10.63 16.96
C VAL A 90 29.85 -11.29 15.64
N GLU A 91 29.75 -12.62 15.57
CA GLU A 91 29.94 -13.37 14.32
C GLU A 91 28.91 -12.87 13.28
N SER A 92 29.39 -12.43 12.12
CA SER A 92 28.55 -11.84 11.08
C SER A 92 27.40 -12.76 10.67
N GLY A 93 26.16 -12.28 10.76
CA GLY A 93 24.96 -13.04 10.37
C GLY A 93 23.86 -13.14 11.41
N CYS A 94 23.79 -12.20 12.37
CA CYS A 94 22.71 -12.14 13.34
C CYS A 94 21.36 -11.96 12.65
N LYS A 95 20.38 -12.81 12.98
CA LYS A 95 19.02 -12.65 12.47
C LYS A 95 18.26 -11.68 13.36
N LEU A 96 17.26 -11.03 12.78
CA LEU A 96 16.39 -10.12 13.53
C LEU A 96 15.65 -10.86 14.65
N GLU A 97 15.22 -12.10 14.38
CA GLU A 97 14.50 -12.93 15.34
C GLU A 97 15.35 -13.30 16.57
N ASP A 98 16.67 -13.30 16.44
CA ASP A 98 17.58 -13.62 17.55
C ASP A 98 17.68 -12.48 18.58
N LEU A 99 17.26 -11.26 18.22
CA LEU A 99 17.24 -10.10 19.14
C LEU A 99 16.10 -10.18 20.16
N PHE A 100 15.05 -10.93 19.83
CA PHE A 100 13.84 -11.02 20.63
C PHE A 100 13.75 -12.35 21.38
N SER A 101 13.05 -12.33 22.51
CA SER A 101 12.71 -13.56 23.20
C SER A 101 11.65 -14.35 22.42
N LYS A 102 11.62 -15.67 22.63
CA LYS A 102 10.60 -16.54 22.02
C LYS A 102 9.18 -16.13 22.39
N ASP A 103 9.00 -15.65 23.62
CA ASP A 103 7.69 -15.20 24.11
C ASP A 103 7.23 -13.90 23.43
N GLU A 104 8.13 -12.95 23.19
CA GLU A 104 7.82 -11.73 22.41
C GLU A 104 7.42 -12.05 20.97
N LEU A 105 8.16 -12.96 20.32
CA LEU A 105 7.84 -13.37 18.96
C LEU A 105 6.47 -14.06 18.88
N ALA A 106 6.17 -14.96 19.82
CA ALA A 106 4.87 -15.63 19.90
C ALA A 106 3.71 -14.66 20.17
N ASN A 107 3.91 -13.70 21.09
CA ASN A 107 2.92 -12.67 21.39
C ASN A 107 2.65 -11.75 20.19
N ASN A 108 3.70 -11.38 19.45
CA ASN A 108 3.56 -10.59 18.23
C ASN A 108 2.79 -11.35 17.14
N GLU A 109 3.05 -12.65 16.97
CA GLU A 109 2.32 -13.48 16.01
C GLU A 109 0.83 -13.56 16.37
N LEU A 110 0.51 -13.76 17.66
CA LEU A 110 -0.88 -13.75 18.15
C LEU A 110 -1.55 -12.38 17.92
N ALA A 111 -0.84 -11.29 18.16
CA ALA A 111 -1.37 -9.94 17.93
C ALA A 111 -1.71 -9.70 16.45
N ILE A 112 -0.86 -10.16 15.52
CA ILE A 112 -1.13 -10.07 14.07
C ILE A 112 -2.36 -10.88 13.69
N ILE A 113 -2.52 -12.09 14.24
CA ILE A 113 -3.71 -12.92 13.99
C ILE A 113 -4.97 -12.19 14.46
N GLN A 114 -4.97 -11.66 15.69
CA GLN A 114 -6.10 -10.91 16.24
C GLN A 114 -6.44 -9.67 15.40
N LEU A 115 -5.45 -8.88 15.00
CA LEU A 115 -5.66 -7.71 14.14
C LEU A 115 -6.26 -8.09 12.79
N ASN A 116 -5.79 -9.18 12.17
CA ASN A 116 -6.36 -9.67 10.92
C ASN A 116 -7.78 -10.18 11.11
N GLU A 117 -8.09 -10.84 12.22
CA GLU A 117 -9.45 -11.28 12.55
C GLU A 117 -10.39 -10.08 12.76
N GLU A 118 -9.97 -9.06 13.49
CA GLU A 118 -10.73 -7.82 13.69
C GLU A 118 -10.98 -7.09 12.36
N TYR A 119 -9.92 -6.92 11.55
CA TYR A 119 -10.03 -6.30 10.23
C TYR A 119 -10.98 -7.07 9.31
N ASN A 120 -10.84 -8.38 9.23
CA ASN A 120 -11.71 -9.22 8.42
C ASN A 120 -13.13 -9.26 8.98
N ALA A 121 -13.33 -9.19 10.29
CA ALA A 121 -14.67 -9.11 10.87
C ALA A 121 -15.40 -7.82 10.47
N LEU A 122 -14.67 -6.71 10.36
CA LEU A 122 -15.22 -5.42 9.94
C LEU A 122 -15.50 -5.35 8.43
N HIS A 123 -14.63 -5.97 7.60
CA HIS A 123 -14.65 -5.80 6.15
C HIS A 123 -15.08 -7.02 5.33
N ARG A 124 -15.44 -8.13 5.98
CA ARG A 124 -15.98 -9.30 5.26
C ARG A 124 -17.34 -8.97 4.65
N LEU A 125 -17.55 -9.45 3.43
CA LEU A 125 -18.88 -9.56 2.85
C LEU A 125 -19.69 -10.53 3.71
N ASP A 126 -20.84 -10.07 4.20
CA ASP A 126 -21.74 -10.95 4.91
C ASP A 126 -22.49 -11.87 3.93
N LYS A 127 -23.26 -12.81 4.48
CA LYS A 127 -24.04 -13.73 3.63
C LYS A 127 -25.06 -12.99 2.76
N ASN A 128 -25.56 -11.85 3.23
CA ASN A 128 -26.55 -11.05 2.50
C ASN A 128 -25.89 -10.34 1.33
N ASP A 129 -24.71 -9.74 1.50
CA ASP A 129 -23.94 -9.08 0.45
C ASP A 129 -23.67 -10.03 -0.72
N ILE A 130 -23.19 -11.24 -0.41
CA ILE A 130 -22.96 -12.28 -1.41
C ILE A 130 -24.27 -12.69 -2.08
N THR A 131 -25.34 -12.86 -1.30
CA THR A 131 -26.66 -13.24 -1.84
C THR A 131 -27.19 -12.18 -2.79
N ILE A 132 -27.07 -10.90 -2.44
CA ILE A 132 -27.49 -9.78 -3.29
C ILE A 132 -26.70 -9.79 -4.60
N CYS A 133 -25.38 -9.97 -4.55
CA CYS A 133 -24.53 -10.05 -5.74
C CYS A 133 -24.95 -11.21 -6.66
N VAL A 134 -25.18 -12.40 -6.10
CA VAL A 134 -25.61 -13.58 -6.87
C VAL A 134 -26.99 -13.35 -7.49
N VAL A 135 -27.96 -12.85 -6.72
CA VAL A 135 -29.32 -12.58 -7.21
C VAL A 135 -29.30 -11.51 -8.29
N ALA A 136 -28.54 -10.43 -8.11
CA ALA A 136 -28.39 -9.38 -9.11
C ALA A 136 -27.78 -9.93 -10.41
N GLY A 137 -26.74 -10.76 -10.31
CA GLY A 137 -26.13 -11.42 -11.47
C GLY A 137 -27.09 -12.35 -12.20
N LEU A 138 -27.89 -13.14 -11.48
CA LEU A 138 -28.90 -14.01 -12.08
C LEU A 138 -30.02 -13.21 -12.77
N ILE A 139 -30.51 -12.15 -12.13
CA ILE A 139 -31.53 -11.26 -12.73
C ILE A 139 -30.96 -10.59 -13.99
N GLY A 140 -29.71 -10.10 -13.94
CA GLY A 140 -29.03 -9.52 -15.10
C GLY A 140 -28.94 -10.51 -16.25
N ALA A 141 -28.49 -11.74 -15.98
CA ALA A 141 -28.42 -12.80 -16.99
C ALA A 141 -29.80 -13.15 -17.58
N ILE A 142 -30.86 -13.18 -16.78
CA ILE A 142 -32.23 -13.41 -17.25
C ILE A 142 -32.68 -12.28 -18.19
N VAL A 143 -32.41 -11.03 -17.82
CA VAL A 143 -32.72 -9.86 -18.65
C VAL A 143 -31.95 -9.92 -19.97
N ASP A 144 -30.65 -10.24 -19.92
CA ASP A 144 -29.82 -10.34 -21.12
C ASP A 144 -30.33 -11.44 -22.06
N ILE A 145 -30.67 -12.61 -21.53
CA ILE A 145 -31.15 -13.74 -22.34
C ILE A 145 -32.54 -13.47 -22.92
N LEU A 146 -33.48 -12.98 -22.11
CA LEU A 146 -34.89 -12.88 -22.51
C LEU A 146 -35.22 -11.57 -23.25
N LEU A 147 -34.64 -10.45 -22.82
CA LEU A 147 -35.01 -9.11 -23.31
C LEU A 147 -34.03 -8.58 -24.35
N ILE A 148 -32.72 -8.76 -24.13
CA ILE A 148 -31.70 -8.31 -25.09
C ILE A 148 -31.52 -9.36 -26.19
N GLY A 149 -31.45 -10.63 -25.81
CA GLY A 149 -31.22 -11.77 -26.71
C GLY A 149 -29.85 -11.72 -27.39
N ILE A 150 -29.37 -12.85 -27.89
CA ILE A 150 -28.17 -12.86 -28.75
C ILE A 150 -28.61 -12.37 -30.15
N PRO A 151 -28.07 -11.24 -30.67
CA PRO A 151 -28.49 -10.71 -31.94
C PRO A 151 -28.09 -11.66 -33.08
N GLN A 152 -29.08 -12.00 -33.91
CA GLN A 152 -28.88 -12.87 -35.08
C GLN A 152 -29.02 -12.07 -36.37
N LYS A 153 -28.22 -12.45 -37.37
CA LYS A 153 -28.30 -11.84 -38.71
C LYS A 153 -29.49 -12.45 -39.46
N THR A 154 -30.47 -11.63 -39.79
CA THR A 154 -31.63 -11.98 -40.60
C THR A 154 -31.54 -11.31 -41.99
N PRO A 155 -32.32 -11.73 -42.99
CA PRO A 155 -32.33 -11.11 -44.31
C PRO A 155 -32.65 -9.59 -44.28
N ASP A 156 -33.47 -9.16 -43.31
CA ASP A 156 -33.85 -7.76 -43.12
C ASP A 156 -32.88 -6.98 -42.19
N GLY A 157 -31.76 -7.59 -41.77
CA GLY A 157 -30.78 -6.98 -40.86
C GLY A 157 -30.57 -7.72 -39.55
N LEU A 158 -29.93 -7.08 -38.57
CA LEU A 158 -29.69 -7.64 -37.23
C LEU A 158 -30.96 -7.58 -36.39
N LYS A 159 -31.47 -8.71 -35.91
CA LYS A 159 -32.58 -8.77 -34.95
C LYS A 159 -32.12 -9.37 -33.63
N GLY A 160 -32.39 -8.67 -32.54
CA GLY A 160 -32.15 -9.11 -31.17
C GLY A 160 -33.43 -9.61 -30.49
N GLY A 161 -33.44 -9.58 -29.17
CA GLY A 161 -34.58 -9.82 -28.31
C GLY A 161 -35.59 -8.67 -28.31
N THR A 162 -36.69 -8.85 -27.59
CA THR A 162 -37.87 -7.96 -27.62
C THR A 162 -37.55 -6.52 -27.22
N LEU A 163 -36.80 -6.33 -26.13
CA LEU A 163 -36.42 -5.00 -25.66
C LEU A 163 -35.37 -4.38 -26.59
N SER A 164 -34.40 -5.17 -27.05
CA SER A 164 -33.38 -4.70 -27.98
C SER A 164 -34.01 -4.18 -29.27
N ASN A 165 -34.97 -4.93 -29.85
CA ASN A 165 -35.69 -4.51 -31.04
C ASN A 165 -36.61 -3.31 -30.74
N TYR A 166 -37.30 -3.26 -29.60
CA TYR A 166 -38.12 -2.09 -29.23
C TYR A 166 -37.29 -0.80 -29.17
N VAL A 167 -36.11 -0.84 -28.54
CA VAL A 167 -35.21 0.31 -28.46
C VAL A 167 -34.68 0.67 -29.85
N ARG A 168 -34.34 -0.32 -30.67
CA ARG A 168 -33.89 -0.11 -32.06
C ARG A 168 -34.99 0.53 -32.91
N ASP A 169 -36.21 0.00 -32.88
CA ASP A 169 -37.37 0.55 -33.59
C ASP A 169 -37.69 1.98 -33.15
N TRP A 170 -37.58 2.26 -31.85
CA TRP A 170 -37.74 3.63 -31.34
C TRP A 170 -36.66 4.57 -31.87
N PHE A 171 -35.41 4.09 -31.94
CA PHE A 171 -34.29 4.86 -32.45
C PHE A 171 -34.45 5.14 -33.95
N ASP A 172 -34.79 4.12 -34.74
CA ASP A 172 -35.02 4.22 -36.18
C ASP A 172 -36.20 5.16 -36.48
N LYS A 173 -37.24 5.17 -35.63
CA LYS A 173 -38.35 6.12 -35.74
C LYS A 173 -37.93 7.55 -35.41
N LYS A 174 -37.07 7.73 -34.41
CA LYS A 174 -36.61 9.06 -33.98
C LYS A 174 -35.57 9.65 -34.93
N PHE A 175 -34.79 8.79 -35.57
CA PHE A 175 -33.70 9.14 -36.48
C PHE A 175 -33.86 8.36 -37.80
N PRO A 176 -34.65 8.90 -38.74
CA PRO A 176 -34.93 8.24 -40.01
C PRO A 176 -33.65 8.01 -40.82
N GLU A 177 -33.63 6.93 -41.60
CA GLU A 177 -32.47 6.53 -42.42
C GLU A 177 -31.99 7.66 -43.33
N GLU A 178 -32.89 8.39 -43.99
CA GLU A 178 -32.54 9.49 -44.89
C GLU A 178 -31.79 10.63 -44.18
N GLU A 179 -32.20 10.99 -42.95
CA GLU A 179 -31.51 12.01 -42.17
C GLU A 179 -30.15 11.52 -41.68
N MET A 180 -30.07 10.25 -41.28
CA MET A 180 -28.83 9.62 -40.84
C MET A 180 -27.83 9.46 -41.98
N GLU A 181 -28.27 9.11 -43.19
CA GLU A 181 -27.43 9.07 -44.40
C GLU A 181 -26.94 10.47 -44.77
N LYS A 182 -27.80 11.48 -44.69
CA LYS A 182 -27.43 12.87 -44.94
C LYS A 182 -26.38 13.36 -43.95
N LEU A 183 -26.53 13.02 -42.66
CA LEU A 183 -25.54 13.32 -41.63
C LEU A 183 -24.24 12.56 -41.87
N ALA A 184 -24.30 11.25 -42.15
CA ALA A 184 -23.13 10.40 -42.39
C ALA A 184 -22.29 10.86 -43.60
N ASN A 185 -22.95 11.40 -44.63
CA ASN A 185 -22.31 11.99 -45.81
C ASN A 185 -21.94 13.46 -45.64
N SER A 186 -22.35 14.10 -44.54
CA SER A 186 -21.96 15.47 -44.24
C SER A 186 -20.50 15.54 -43.80
N LYS A 187 -19.78 16.56 -44.26
CA LYS A 187 -18.39 16.81 -43.82
C LYS A 187 -18.29 17.14 -42.33
N VAL A 188 -19.37 17.63 -41.72
CA VAL A 188 -19.42 18.04 -40.31
C VAL A 188 -19.48 16.83 -39.37
N SER A 189 -20.05 15.71 -39.82
CA SER A 189 -20.12 14.47 -39.03
C SER A 189 -18.87 13.59 -39.18
N LYS A 190 -17.92 13.95 -40.05
CA LYS A 190 -16.65 13.24 -40.17
C LYS A 190 -15.69 13.72 -39.08
N VAL A 191 -15.22 12.76 -38.28
CA VAL A 191 -14.32 13.03 -37.17
C VAL A 191 -12.88 12.70 -37.55
N PRO A 192 -11.92 13.56 -37.19
CA PRO A 192 -10.52 13.38 -37.58
C PRO A 192 -9.83 12.22 -36.86
N TYR A 193 -10.32 11.79 -35.69
CA TYR A 193 -9.71 10.70 -34.90
C TYR A 193 -9.95 9.29 -35.45
N ASP A 194 -10.86 9.13 -36.40
CA ASP A 194 -11.19 7.85 -37.04
C ASP A 194 -11.02 7.96 -38.57
N ALA A 195 -9.87 8.45 -39.01
CA ALA A 195 -9.59 8.59 -40.44
C ALA A 195 -9.36 7.22 -41.09
N GLN A 196 -10.25 6.87 -42.02
CA GLN A 196 -10.20 5.58 -42.71
C GLN A 196 -9.13 5.53 -43.81
N ASP A 197 -8.75 6.68 -44.38
CA ASP A 197 -7.75 6.80 -45.42
C ASP A 197 -7.09 8.19 -45.42
N ASN A 198 -6.11 8.39 -46.31
CA ASN A 198 -5.34 9.63 -46.40
C ASN A 198 -6.08 10.81 -47.08
N ARG A 199 -7.37 10.69 -47.43
CA ARG A 199 -8.07 11.77 -48.16
C ARG A 199 -8.31 13.01 -47.30
N ASN A 200 -8.44 12.80 -45.98
CA ASN A 200 -8.74 13.86 -45.01
C ASN A 200 -7.63 14.00 -43.94
N THR A 201 -6.45 13.40 -44.15
CA THR A 201 -5.31 13.53 -43.23
C THR A 201 -4.44 14.73 -43.62
N ILE A 202 -3.86 15.38 -42.61
CA ILE A 202 -2.89 16.48 -42.83
C ILE A 202 -1.53 15.90 -43.26
N VAL A 203 -1.17 14.74 -42.72
CA VAL A 203 0.07 14.01 -42.99
C VAL A 203 -0.29 12.69 -43.66
N HIS A 204 0.44 12.32 -44.71
CA HIS A 204 0.27 11.04 -45.36
C HIS A 204 0.82 9.91 -44.49
N VAL A 205 -0.03 8.97 -44.11
CA VAL A 205 0.31 7.78 -43.34
C VAL A 205 0.39 6.59 -44.30
N GLU A 206 1.57 6.00 -44.42
CA GLU A 206 1.80 4.86 -45.31
C GLU A 206 0.97 3.64 -44.86
N GLY A 207 0.29 2.99 -45.80
CA GLY A 207 -0.57 1.82 -45.52
C GLY A 207 -1.96 2.14 -44.96
N LEU A 208 -2.26 3.41 -44.63
CA LEU A 208 -3.57 3.80 -44.13
C LEU A 208 -4.65 3.62 -45.21
N SER A 209 -5.57 2.69 -44.92
CA SER A 209 -6.70 2.34 -45.78
C SER A 209 -7.86 1.85 -44.93
N ALA A 210 -9.06 1.77 -45.52
CA ALA A 210 -10.26 1.32 -44.82
C ALA A 210 -10.10 -0.05 -44.15
N TYR A 211 -9.19 -0.90 -44.65
CA TYR A 211 -8.90 -2.21 -44.08
C TYR A 211 -7.88 -2.16 -42.93
N TYR A 212 -6.92 -1.23 -42.97
CA TYR A 212 -5.81 -1.18 -42.01
C TYR A 212 -5.90 -0.03 -41.00
N HIS A 213 -6.89 0.87 -41.09
CA HIS A 213 -7.01 2.02 -40.18
C HIS A 213 -7.09 1.64 -38.70
N ARG A 214 -7.76 0.53 -38.34
CA ARG A 214 -7.81 0.07 -36.95
C ARG A 214 -6.47 -0.45 -36.43
N LEU A 215 -5.62 -0.96 -37.31
CA LEU A 215 -4.28 -1.43 -36.96
C LEU A 215 -3.31 -0.25 -36.82
N LEU A 216 -3.49 0.75 -37.68
CA LEU A 216 -2.62 1.92 -37.77
C LEU A 216 -3.05 3.06 -36.85
N ALA A 217 -4.25 3.04 -36.25
CA ALA A 217 -4.69 4.05 -35.30
C ALA A 217 -4.69 3.47 -33.89
N LEU A 218 -3.80 4.00 -33.04
CA LEU A 218 -3.63 3.58 -31.64
C LEU A 218 -4.91 3.77 -30.79
N GLY A 219 -5.83 4.62 -31.24
CA GLY A 219 -7.15 4.80 -30.64
C GLY A 219 -8.04 3.54 -30.65
N HIS A 220 -7.77 2.56 -31.52
CA HIS A 220 -8.53 1.31 -31.62
C HIS A 220 -7.98 0.18 -30.74
N ASP A 221 -6.85 0.38 -30.06
CA ASP A 221 -6.34 -0.60 -29.09
C ASP A 221 -7.23 -0.62 -27.82
N PRO A 222 -7.62 -1.78 -27.29
CA PRO A 222 -8.51 -1.85 -26.12
C PRO A 222 -8.00 -1.16 -24.85
N LEU A 223 -6.67 -1.06 -24.67
CA LEU A 223 -6.07 -0.45 -23.49
C LEU A 223 -5.56 0.96 -23.79
N LEU A 224 -4.77 1.12 -24.84
CA LEU A 224 -4.20 2.42 -25.24
C LEU A 224 -5.28 3.36 -25.79
N GLY A 225 -6.33 2.81 -26.41
CA GLY A 225 -7.45 3.59 -26.95
C GLY A 225 -8.25 4.34 -25.89
N LEU A 226 -8.27 3.86 -24.64
CA LEU A 226 -8.92 4.60 -23.54
C LEU A 226 -8.20 5.93 -23.24
N ILE A 227 -6.88 5.99 -23.42
CA ILE A 227 -6.09 7.19 -23.14
C ILE A 227 -5.88 7.98 -24.42
N ILE A 228 -5.30 7.34 -25.43
CA ILE A 228 -4.92 7.97 -26.71
C ILE A 228 -6.17 8.28 -27.53
N GLY A 229 -7.13 7.36 -27.62
CA GLY A 229 -8.38 7.58 -28.35
C GLY A 229 -9.21 8.71 -27.73
N VAL A 230 -9.27 8.81 -26.40
CA VAL A 230 -9.94 9.94 -25.72
C VAL A 230 -9.19 11.25 -25.96
N ALA A 231 -7.86 11.26 -25.89
CA ALA A 231 -7.05 12.44 -26.19
C ALA A 231 -7.22 12.89 -27.65
N ASP A 232 -7.29 11.95 -28.58
CA ASP A 232 -7.52 12.16 -30.01
C ASP A 232 -8.92 12.73 -30.28
N ILE A 233 -9.96 12.23 -29.60
CA ILE A 233 -11.32 12.78 -29.65
C ILE A 233 -11.35 14.22 -29.15
N LEU A 234 -10.69 14.50 -28.01
CA LEU A 234 -10.69 15.83 -27.40
C LEU A 234 -9.86 16.85 -28.20
N SER A 235 -8.77 16.41 -28.83
CA SER A 235 -7.87 17.26 -29.59
C SER A 235 -8.18 17.33 -31.09
N GLY A 236 -9.13 16.52 -31.56
CA GLY A 236 -9.46 16.40 -32.98
C GLY A 236 -8.30 15.87 -33.83
N ARG A 237 -7.52 14.93 -33.30
CA ARG A 237 -6.34 14.34 -33.94
C ARG A 237 -6.49 12.83 -34.07
N MET A 238 -5.64 12.21 -34.87
CA MET A 238 -5.50 10.75 -34.95
C MET A 238 -4.04 10.40 -34.72
N THR A 239 -3.79 9.59 -33.71
CA THR A 239 -2.45 9.09 -33.37
C THR A 239 -2.25 7.73 -34.02
N THR A 240 -1.19 7.62 -34.83
CA THR A 240 -0.80 6.40 -35.56
C THR A 240 0.56 5.90 -35.14
#